data_AF-A0A953YTH8-F1
#
_entry.id   AF-A0A953YTH8-F1
#
_cell.length_a   1.000
_cell.length_b   1.000
_cell.length_c   1.000
_cell.angle_alpha   90.00
_cell.angle_beta   90.00
_cell.angle_gamma   90.00
#
_symmetry.space_group_name_H-M   'P 1'
#
loop_
_entity.id
_entity.type
_entity.pdbx_description
1 polymer ?
#
loop_
_entity_poly.entity_id
_entity_poly.type
_entity_poly.pdbx_seq_one_letter_code
_entity_poly.pdbx_strand_id
1 'polypeptide(L)'
;REEPTAKSQLRKRISEMGVHLRATVMRRNESAGETLLLLEVSEAKRATELSPRELQVARLVSQHGSYKKAAEIANCSLDSVRTYIRRIYRKFGVSNRMQLKARMIREGLLSESN
;
A
#
# COMPACT_ATOMS: atom_id res chain seq x y z
N ARG A 1 21.77 5.14 16.96
CA ARG A 1 21.79 3.98 16.06
C ARG A 1 20.69 3.05 16.54
N GLU A 2 19.49 3.17 16.01
CA GLU A 2 18.39 2.25 16.34
C GLU A 2 18.61 0.96 15.55
N GLU A 3 18.76 -0.17 16.24
CA GLU A 3 18.85 -1.47 15.59
C GLU A 3 17.53 -1.75 14.85
N PRO A 4 17.58 -2.15 13.57
CA PRO A 4 16.38 -2.51 12.84
C PRO A 4 15.73 -3.71 13.53
N THR A 5 14.57 -3.46 14.14
CA THR A 5 13.79 -4.46 14.90
C THR A 5 13.50 -5.67 14.00
N ALA A 6 13.42 -6.88 14.57
CA ALA A 6 13.12 -8.12 13.84
C ALA A 6 11.93 -8.01 12.86
N LYS A 7 10.93 -7.18 13.21
CA LYS A 7 9.77 -6.86 12.38
C LYS A 7 10.11 -6.08 11.09
N SER A 8 11.07 -5.15 11.13
CA SER A 8 11.48 -4.38 9.95
C SER A 8 12.34 -5.22 9.01
N GLN A 9 13.22 -6.06 9.55
CA GLN A 9 14.01 -7.02 8.77
C GLN A 9 13.12 -8.06 8.08
N LEU A 10 12.11 -8.57 8.79
CA LEU A 10 11.14 -9.50 8.22
C LEU A 10 10.32 -8.85 7.10
N ARG A 11 9.84 -7.61 7.29
CA ARG A 11 9.15 -6.86 6.24
C ARG A 11 10.03 -6.66 5.01
N LYS A 12 11.31 -6.32 5.20
CA LYS A 12 12.28 -6.13 4.12
C LYS A 12 12.51 -7.43 3.34
N ARG A 13 12.75 -8.55 4.02
CA ARG A 13 12.93 -9.87 3.39
C ARG A 13 11.68 -10.32 2.62
N ILE A 14 10.49 -10.11 3.17
CA ILE A 14 9.23 -10.45 2.47
C ILE A 14 9.07 -9.62 1.18
N SER A 15 9.40 -8.32 1.22
CA SER A 15 9.38 -7.45 0.04
C SER A 15 10.45 -7.85 -0.99
N GLU A 16 11.68 -8.16 -0.56
CA GLU A 16 12.77 -8.64 -1.42
C GLU A 16 12.44 -9.97 -2.12
N MET A 17 11.73 -10.88 -1.44
CA MET A 17 11.26 -12.13 -2.03
C MET A 17 10.18 -11.93 -3.11
N GLY A 18 9.54 -10.75 -3.17
CA GLY A 18 8.47 -10.46 -4.13
C GLY A 18 7.17 -11.19 -3.83
N VAL A 19 6.98 -11.65 -2.59
CA VAL A 19 5.87 -12.48 -2.19
C VAL A 19 4.87 -11.64 -1.39
N HIS A 20 3.62 -11.55 -1.87
CA HIS A 20 2.53 -11.05 -1.03
C HIS A 20 2.01 -12.15 -0.13
N LEU A 21 2.02 -11.89 1.18
CA LEU A 21 1.29 -12.67 2.17
C LEU A 21 0.05 -11.88 2.61
N ARG A 22 -1.15 -12.46 2.45
CA ARG A 22 -2.36 -12.00 3.12
C ARG A 22 -2.79 -13.09 4.10
N ALA A 23 -2.85 -12.74 5.38
CA ALA A 23 -3.33 -13.63 6.43
C ALA A 23 -4.70 -13.15 6.88
N THR A 24 -5.72 -13.98 6.74
CA THR A 24 -7.06 -13.74 7.28
C THR A 24 -7.27 -14.65 8.46
N VAL A 25 -7.63 -14.09 9.62
CA VAL A 25 -8.00 -14.89 10.79
C VAL A 25 -9.36 -15.50 10.53
N MET A 26 -9.40 -16.82 10.40
CA MET A 26 -10.64 -17.56 10.12
C MET A 26 -11.34 -17.94 11.41
N ARG A 27 -10.56 -18.39 12.41
CA ARG A 27 -11.08 -18.79 13.71
C ARG A 27 -10.02 -18.54 14.77
N ARG A 28 -10.43 -18.02 15.92
CA ARG A 28 -9.61 -17.97 17.13
C ARG A 28 -10.31 -18.77 18.21
N ASN A 29 -9.60 -19.72 18.82
CA ASN A 29 -10.07 -20.47 19.97
C ASN A 29 -9.16 -20.15 21.16
N GLU A 30 -9.61 -19.22 22.01
CA GLU A 30 -8.79 -18.68 23.09
C GLU A 30 -8.53 -19.71 24.21
N SER A 31 -9.49 -20.60 24.45
CA SER A 31 -9.37 -21.65 25.48
C SER A 31 -8.35 -22.74 25.12
N ALA A 32 -8.10 -22.96 23.83
CA ALA A 32 -7.13 -23.93 23.33
C ALA A 32 -5.80 -23.28 22.87
N GLY A 33 -5.72 -21.95 22.83
CA GLY A 33 -4.59 -21.24 22.23
C GLY A 33 -4.46 -21.41 20.72
N GLU A 34 -5.50 -21.90 20.04
CA GLU A 34 -5.47 -22.21 18.61
C GLU A 34 -5.97 -21.02 17.78
N THR A 35 -5.25 -20.68 16.71
CA THR A 35 -5.69 -19.69 15.73
C THR A 35 -5.58 -20.28 14.34
N LEU A 36 -6.72 -20.39 13.65
CA LEU A 36 -6.79 -20.82 12.26
C LEU A 36 -6.63 -19.60 11.35
N LEU A 37 -5.59 -19.61 10.52
CA LEU A 37 -5.29 -18.56 9.55
C LEU A 37 -5.46 -19.11 8.13
N LEU A 38 -6.12 -18.36 7.26
CA LEU A 38 -6.03 -18.54 5.82
C LEU A 38 -4.87 -17.69 5.29
N LEU A 39 -3.87 -18.34 4.70
CA LEU A 39 -2.71 -17.68 4.11
C LEU A 39 -2.81 -17.71 2.59
N GLU A 40 -2.97 -16.53 1.98
CA GLU A 40 -2.85 -16.36 0.53
C GLU A 40 -1.44 -15.87 0.20
N VAL A 41 -0.75 -16.60 -0.68
CA VAL A 41 0.61 -16.31 -1.14
C VAL A 41 0.57 -16.00 -2.62
N SER A 42 1.06 -14.83 -3.05
CA SER A 42 1.06 -14.45 -4.48
C SER A 42 2.36 -13.74 -4.89
N GLU A 43 2.98 -14.20 -5.97
CA GLU A 43 4.14 -13.56 -6.62
C GLU A 43 3.79 -12.25 -7.34
N ALA A 44 2.50 -11.98 -7.56
CA ALA A 44 2.04 -10.86 -8.38
C ALA A 44 2.29 -9.46 -7.75
N LYS A 45 2.94 -9.38 -6.58
CA LYS A 45 3.07 -8.12 -5.83
C LYS A 45 4.14 -7.15 -6.31
N ARG A 46 5.14 -7.58 -7.10
CA ARG A 46 6.14 -6.64 -7.63
C ARG A 46 5.49 -5.53 -8.47
N ALA A 47 4.32 -5.78 -9.06
CA ALA A 47 3.55 -4.77 -9.77
C ALA A 47 2.71 -3.86 -8.86
N THR A 48 2.40 -4.23 -7.62
CA THR A 48 1.50 -3.48 -6.72
C THR A 48 2.24 -2.73 -5.59
N GLU A 49 3.54 -2.96 -5.38
CA GLU A 49 4.32 -2.11 -4.49
C GLU A 49 4.62 -0.74 -5.13
N LEU A 50 4.07 0.30 -4.52
CA LEU A 50 4.44 1.67 -4.81
C LEU A 50 5.82 1.94 -4.23
N SER A 51 6.68 2.58 -5.01
CA SER A 51 7.87 3.23 -4.46
C SER A 51 7.45 4.23 -3.37
N PRO A 52 8.36 4.59 -2.43
CA PRO A 52 8.05 5.57 -1.40
C PRO A 52 7.45 6.87 -1.96
N ARG A 53 7.94 7.31 -3.12
CA ARG A 53 7.47 8.51 -3.81
C ARG A 53 6.08 8.34 -4.42
N GLU A 54 5.82 7.20 -5.06
CA GLU A 54 4.49 6.87 -5.58
C GLU A 54 3.46 6.74 -4.45
N LEU A 55 3.84 6.15 -3.31
CA LEU A 55 2.96 6.02 -2.15
C LEU A 55 2.59 7.40 -1.58
N GLN A 56 3.57 8.30 -1.46
CA GLN A 56 3.35 9.67 -1.03
C GLN A 56 2.34 10.37 -1.95
N VAL A 57 2.54 10.32 -3.26
CA VAL A 57 1.62 10.93 -4.25
C VAL A 57 0.23 10.28 -4.19
N ALA A 58 0.15 8.95 -4.09
CA ALA A 58 -1.11 8.22 -3.98
C ALA A 58 -1.93 8.64 -2.75
N ARG A 59 -1.28 8.87 -1.60
CA ARG A 59 -1.92 9.36 -0.38
C ARG A 59 -2.46 10.78 -0.55
N LEU A 60 -1.62 11.70 -1.03
CA LEU A 60 -2.01 13.11 -1.22
C LEU A 60 -3.18 13.25 -2.18
N VAL A 61 -3.17 12.48 -3.28
CA VAL A 61 -4.27 12.48 -4.25
C VAL A 61 -5.53 11.86 -3.68
N SER A 62 -5.42 10.75 -2.94
CA SER A 62 -6.56 10.11 -2.27
C SER A 62 -7.22 11.01 -1.22
N GLN A 63 -6.43 11.83 -0.51
CA GLN A 63 -6.89 12.74 0.54
C GLN A 63 -7.44 14.05 -0.01
N HIS A 64 -6.68 14.78 -0.83
CA HIS A 64 -7.02 16.16 -1.20
C HIS A 64 -7.77 16.29 -2.53
N GLY A 65 -7.86 15.22 -3.32
CA GLY A 65 -8.64 15.19 -4.56
C GLY A 65 -8.15 16.05 -5.71
N SER A 66 -7.05 16.80 -5.53
CA SER A 66 -6.47 17.67 -6.54
C SER A 66 -5.02 17.29 -6.84
N TYR A 67 -4.72 17.01 -8.10
CA TYR A 67 -3.34 16.78 -8.55
C TYR A 67 -2.47 18.01 -8.37
N LYS A 68 -3.05 19.21 -8.49
CA LYS A 68 -2.34 20.47 -8.24
C LYS A 68 -1.96 20.59 -6.77
N LYS A 69 -2.88 20.29 -5.85
CA LYS A 69 -2.58 20.29 -4.42
C LYS A 69 -1.56 19.23 -4.03
N ALA A 70 -1.65 18.04 -4.63
CA ALA A 70 -0.65 17.00 -4.44
C ALA A 70 0.73 17.41 -4.96
N ALA A 71 0.81 18.13 -6.10
CA ALA A 71 2.06 18.65 -6.66
C ALA A 71 2.71 19.68 -5.73
N GLU A 72 1.92 20.62 -5.20
CA GLU A 72 2.36 21.61 -4.21
C GLU A 72 2.93 20.92 -2.96
N ILE A 73 2.17 20.00 -2.35
CA ILE A 73 2.58 19.34 -1.09
C ILE A 73 3.77 18.39 -1.32
N ALA A 74 3.81 17.69 -2.46
CA ALA A 74 4.92 16.80 -2.77
C ALA A 74 6.18 17.54 -3.23
N ASN A 75 6.12 18.86 -3.44
CA ASN A 75 7.17 19.68 -4.04
C ASN A 75 7.65 19.11 -5.38
N CYS A 76 6.73 18.94 -6.33
CA CYS A 76 7.03 18.49 -7.69
C CYS A 76 6.10 19.13 -8.72
N SER A 77 6.43 18.99 -10.00
CA SER A 77 5.58 19.54 -11.07
C SER A 77 4.26 18.76 -11.20
N LEU A 78 3.22 19.43 -11.71
CA LEU A 78 1.94 18.79 -12.02
C LEU A 78 2.11 17.63 -13.02
N ASP A 79 3.03 17.76 -13.96
CA ASP A 79 3.33 16.73 -14.95
C ASP A 79 3.97 15.48 -14.32
N SER A 80 4.88 15.69 -13.36
CA SER A 80 5.43 14.61 -12.55
C SER A 80 4.33 13.87 -11.78
N VAL A 81 3.38 14.60 -11.17
CA VAL A 81 2.24 13.98 -10.49
C VAL A 81 1.38 13.16 -11.46
N ARG A 82 1.08 13.68 -12.66
CA ARG A 82 0.34 12.92 -13.69
C ARG A 82 1.08 11.63 -14.08
N THR A 83 2.40 11.71 -14.24
CA THR A 83 3.24 10.54 -14.52
C THR A 83 3.19 9.51 -13.39
N TYR A 84 3.32 9.95 -12.13
CA TYR A 84 3.19 9.08 -10.97
C TYR A 84 1.81 8.43 -10.91
N ILE A 85 0.73 9.19 -11.10
CA ILE A 85 -0.64 8.66 -11.04
C ILE A 85 -0.88 7.61 -12.13
N ARG A 86 -0.41 7.82 -13.36
CA ARG A 86 -0.52 6.81 -14.42
C ARG A 86 0.18 5.50 -14.05
N ARG A 87 1.37 5.60 -13.44
CA ARG A 87 2.12 4.43 -12.95
C ARG A 87 1.38 3.75 -11.79
N ILE A 88 0.91 4.53 -10.81
CA ILE A 88 0.13 4.04 -9.65
C ILE A 88 -1.13 3.31 -10.12
N TYR A 89 -1.89 3.88 -11.06
CA TYR A 89 -3.11 3.28 -11.60
C TYR A 89 -2.83 1.94 -12.26
N ARG A 90 -1.80 1.88 -13.11
CA ARG A 90 -1.37 0.62 -13.74
C ARG A 90 -0.92 -0.41 -12.70
N LYS A 91 -0.18 0.02 -11.68
CA LYS A 91 0.29 -0.85 -10.59
C LYS A 91 -0.85 -1.41 -9.75
N PHE A 92 -1.88 -0.59 -9.48
CA PHE A 92 -3.01 -0.95 -8.64
C PHE A 92 -4.18 -1.59 -9.41
N GLY A 93 -4.11 -1.61 -10.75
CA GLY A 93 -5.20 -2.07 -11.61
C GLY A 93 -6.46 -1.21 -11.48
N VAL A 94 -6.31 0.09 -11.23
CA VAL A 94 -7.43 1.04 -11.03
C VAL A 94 -7.43 2.08 -12.13
N SER A 95 -8.61 2.63 -12.44
CA SER A 95 -8.76 3.62 -13.51
C SER A 95 -9.07 5.03 -13.01
N ASN A 96 -9.41 5.19 -11.72
CA ASN A 96 -9.77 6.48 -11.16
C ASN A 96 -9.38 6.61 -9.69
N ARG A 97 -9.45 7.86 -9.20
CA ARG A 97 -9.07 8.25 -7.84
C ARG A 97 -9.91 7.56 -6.77
N MET A 98 -11.20 7.35 -6.99
CA MET A 98 -12.08 6.70 -6.02
C MET A 98 -11.70 5.21 -5.86
N GLN A 99 -11.45 4.52 -6.96
CA GLN A 99 -10.93 3.15 -6.96
C GLN A 99 -9.55 3.08 -6.30
N LEU A 100 -8.67 4.05 -6.56
CA LEU A 100 -7.38 4.14 -5.87
C LEU A 100 -7.58 4.27 -4.35
N LYS A 101 -8.43 5.20 -3.90
CA LYS A 101 -8.73 5.40 -2.47
C LYS A 101 -9.27 4.12 -1.82
N ALA A 102 -10.28 3.50 -2.44
CA ALA A 102 -10.86 2.24 -1.96
C ALA A 102 -9.81 1.11 -1.89
N ARG A 103 -8.92 1.01 -2.88
CA ARG A 103 -7.85 0.01 -2.89
C ARG A 103 -6.81 0.29 -1.81
N MET A 104 -6.44 1.56 -1.59
CA MET A 104 -5.50 1.94 -0.54
C MET A 104 -6.04 1.66 0.88
N ILE A 105 -7.34 1.86 1.11
CA ILE A 105 -8.01 1.49 2.37
C ILE A 105 -7.97 -0.02 2.57
N ARG A 106 -8.35 -0.80 1.53
CA ARG A 106 -8.33 -2.27 1.58
C ARG A 106 -6.96 -2.86 1.90
N GLU A 107 -5.90 -2.25 1.39
CA GLU A 107 -4.50 -2.66 1.64
C GLU A 107 -3.94 -2.10 2.97
N GLY A 108 -4.73 -1.34 3.74
CA GLY A 108 -4.28 -0.72 5.00
C GLY A 108 -3.24 0.39 4.81
N LEU A 109 -3.14 0.96 3.60
CA LEU A 109 -2.16 1.99 3.24
C LEU A 109 -2.66 3.41 3.54
N LEU A 110 -3.96 3.56 3.77
CA LEU A 110 -4.66 4.79 4.10
C LEU A 110 -5.68 4.48 5.22
N SER A 111 -5.68 5.26 6.29
CA SER A 111 -6.72 5.20 7.31
C SER A 111 -7.98 5.90 6.80
N GLU A 112 -9.17 5.35 7.10
CA GLU A 112 -10.44 6.08 6.94
C GLU A 112 -10.48 7.20 7.98
N SER A 113 -9.89 8.34 7.66
CA SER A 113 -10.02 9.55 8.45
C SER A 113 -10.51 10.63 7.50
N ASN A 114 -11.82 10.63 7.28
CA ASN A 114 -12.55 11.79 6.83
C ASN A 114 -14.04 11.66 7.17
#